data_AF-A0A1M5ZS89-F1
#
_entry.id   AF-A0A1M5ZS89-F1
#
_cell.length_a   1.000
_cell.length_b   1.000
_cell.length_c   1.000
_cell.angle_alpha   90.00
_cell.angle_beta   90.00
_cell.angle_gamma   90.00
#
_symmetry.space_group_name_H-M   'P 1'
#
loop_
_entity.id
_entity.type
_entity.pdbx_description
1 polymer ?
#
loop_
_entity_poly.entity_id
_entity_poly.type
_entity_poly.pdbx_seq_one_letter_code
_entity_poly.pdbx_strand_id
1 'polypeptide(L)'
;MNCSKKTKNQSDLQQRGLQGNSIGYMPGLDGLRALAVFAVIAYHLNLTWVPGGLLGVSLFFVLSGYLITNILLKQWEQSGGIDLKDFWLRRARRLLPAFFVMLTGVMSWVMLCAPERLAALKQEALAAVFYTSNWYLIFHQVSYFESFGPPSPLGHLWSLAVEEQFYLFWPLLLVMGLRGFRQRKWIIGGTIAVALTSAAAMALIYIPGHDPSRVYYGTDTRAFALLAGAVPAMVWPSWKMNPDLSGKKKIALDLAGILGLLVILLMIGKTNQYQTSLYQGGLLLYSVAAACLVAVLAHPASYLSRLFGWGPLRWLGECSYGIYLWHYPVIILTNPIGNTEGMNLSRTLWQIGVSIILAALSRYLIEEPIRYGRRKQVRRRRSDLQWWHRPLALSTKISLSILLMFLILFVTLNGGMQISEKALAKSPVTQNQAQVADKDEITGMGPKATDKKNAINGDDITIIGDSLMINVEPVLQNRLPGIVIDAQLGRQMYQAPDLISKLQKEGKLGKIVIIELGTNGSFTEKQLTKTLDSLQRTEEILLVNTRVPKPWESVVNETLTKVAESYPNTKLIDWHLLSSGHEDYFYPDGVHLTQSGMKAYGEILIEALISNQNDGE
;
A
#
# COMPACT_ATOMS: atom_id res chain seq x y z
N MET A 1 27.39 -71.32 29.12
CA MET A 1 26.13 -71.24 28.35
C MET A 1 25.50 -69.88 28.56
N ASN A 2 25.55 -68.98 27.56
CA ASN A 2 24.60 -67.86 27.42
C ASN A 2 24.86 -67.12 26.10
N CYS A 3 24.16 -67.56 25.05
CA CYS A 3 24.08 -66.88 23.76
C CYS A 3 22.62 -66.53 23.51
N SER A 4 22.15 -65.37 24.00
CA SER A 4 20.87 -64.76 23.58
C SER A 4 20.69 -63.36 24.17
N LYS A 5 21.42 -62.36 23.66
CA LYS A 5 21.14 -60.91 23.88
C LYS A 5 21.66 -60.02 22.75
N LYS A 6 21.48 -60.39 21.47
CA LYS A 6 21.89 -59.55 20.33
C LYS A 6 20.83 -59.27 19.25
N THR A 7 19.59 -59.69 19.43
CA THR A 7 18.54 -59.57 18.39
C THR A 7 17.40 -58.60 18.70
N LYS A 8 17.48 -57.76 19.74
CA LYS A 8 16.39 -56.82 20.10
C LYS A 8 16.62 -55.34 19.73
N ASN A 9 17.79 -54.97 19.20
CA ASN A 9 18.10 -53.57 18.85
C ASN A 9 18.02 -53.24 17.34
N GLN A 10 17.84 -54.22 16.45
CA GLN A 10 17.66 -53.95 15.01
C GLN A 10 16.18 -53.76 14.61
N SER A 11 15.23 -54.35 15.34
CA SER A 11 13.79 -54.18 15.09
C SER A 11 13.26 -52.78 15.48
N ASP A 12 13.83 -52.16 16.52
CA ASP A 12 13.44 -50.81 16.97
C ASP A 12 14.01 -49.70 16.07
N LEU A 13 15.10 -49.97 15.35
CA LEU A 13 15.63 -49.04 14.34
C LEU A 13 14.85 -49.13 13.03
N GLN A 14 14.24 -50.27 12.72
CA GLN A 14 13.32 -50.43 11.57
C GLN A 14 11.93 -49.83 11.85
N GLN A 15 11.44 -49.83 13.10
CA GLN A 15 10.16 -49.20 13.45
C GLN A 15 10.22 -47.66 13.51
N ARG A 16 11.40 -47.03 13.61
CA ARG A 16 11.56 -45.58 13.43
C ARG A 16 11.51 -45.11 11.97
N GLY A 17 11.53 -46.04 11.01
CA GLY A 17 11.36 -45.76 9.58
C GLY A 17 9.92 -45.45 9.14
N LEU A 18 8.94 -45.50 10.05
CA LEU A 18 7.52 -45.27 9.77
C LEU A 18 6.98 -43.89 10.21
N GLN A 19 7.86 -42.95 10.59
CA GLN A 19 7.49 -41.53 10.71
C GLN A 19 7.75 -40.79 9.38
N GLY A 20 7.09 -41.25 8.32
CA GLY A 20 7.15 -40.61 7.00
C GLY A 20 6.47 -39.23 7.01
N ASN A 21 7.26 -38.19 6.74
CA ASN A 21 6.83 -36.88 6.24
C ASN A 21 5.96 -36.01 7.17
N SER A 22 6.52 -35.45 8.25
CA SER A 22 6.09 -34.12 8.73
C SER A 22 6.47 -33.03 7.71
N ILE A 23 5.74 -31.92 7.57
CA ILE A 23 6.26 -30.78 6.78
C ILE A 23 7.50 -30.31 7.52
N GLY A 24 8.69 -30.49 6.92
CA GLY A 24 9.91 -29.92 7.45
C GLY A 24 9.69 -28.42 7.63
N TYR A 25 9.96 -27.91 8.82
CA TYR A 25 9.86 -26.48 9.08
C TYR A 25 10.88 -25.73 8.19
N MET A 26 10.44 -24.69 7.48
CA MET A 26 11.21 -23.97 6.46
C MET A 26 11.63 -22.58 6.98
N PRO A 27 12.73 -22.47 7.76
CA PRO A 27 13.14 -21.21 8.38
C PRO A 27 13.45 -20.10 7.37
N GLY A 28 13.96 -20.44 6.19
CA GLY A 28 14.28 -19.47 5.14
C GLY A 28 13.06 -18.66 4.67
N LEU A 29 11.87 -19.28 4.66
CA LEU A 29 10.63 -18.59 4.30
C LEU A 29 10.17 -17.60 5.37
N ASP A 30 10.47 -17.83 6.64
CA ASP A 30 10.21 -16.84 7.69
C ASP A 30 11.15 -15.66 7.54
N GLY A 31 12.44 -15.88 7.25
CA GLY A 31 13.33 -14.76 6.96
C GLY A 31 12.88 -13.93 5.75
N LEU A 32 12.30 -14.56 4.73
CA LEU A 32 11.74 -13.84 3.59
C LEU A 32 10.52 -12.98 3.96
N ARG A 33 9.69 -13.44 4.91
CA ARG A 33 8.60 -12.62 5.47
C ARG A 33 9.10 -11.40 6.20
N ALA A 34 10.23 -11.51 6.90
CA ALA A 34 10.85 -10.35 7.55
C ALA A 34 11.26 -9.32 6.50
N LEU A 35 11.94 -9.73 5.42
CA LEU A 35 12.25 -8.83 4.30
C LEU A 35 10.99 -8.16 3.75
N ALA A 36 9.93 -8.94 3.52
CA ALA A 36 8.66 -8.43 3.01
C ALA A 36 8.02 -7.37 3.92
N VAL A 37 7.94 -7.61 5.24
CA VAL A 37 7.32 -6.65 6.17
C VAL A 37 8.15 -5.37 6.29
N PHE A 38 9.48 -5.45 6.30
CA PHE A 38 10.33 -4.26 6.37
C PHE A 38 10.25 -3.42 5.10
N ALA A 39 10.14 -4.04 3.92
CA ALA A 39 9.89 -3.30 2.68
C ALA A 39 8.58 -2.51 2.75
N VAL A 40 7.50 -3.12 3.28
CA VAL A 40 6.21 -2.44 3.46
C VAL A 40 6.31 -1.30 4.48
N ILE A 41 7.00 -1.52 5.60
CA ILE A 41 7.21 -0.48 6.62
C ILE A 41 8.00 0.70 6.03
N ALA A 42 9.09 0.42 5.31
CA ALA A 42 9.89 1.43 4.65
C ALA A 42 9.06 2.28 3.67
N TYR A 43 8.14 1.65 2.94
CA TYR A 43 7.21 2.34 2.06
C TYR A 43 6.28 3.29 2.84
N HIS A 44 5.65 2.82 3.92
CA HIS A 44 4.73 3.65 4.71
C HIS A 44 5.42 4.75 5.54
N LEU A 45 6.72 4.62 5.78
CA LEU A 45 7.56 5.66 6.38
C LEU A 45 8.07 6.66 5.33
N ASN A 46 7.70 6.51 4.05
CA ASN A 46 8.15 7.35 2.93
C ASN A 46 9.69 7.40 2.79
N LEU A 47 10.38 6.27 2.98
CA LEU A 47 11.83 6.22 2.82
C LEU A 47 12.22 6.31 1.33
N THR A 48 12.85 7.41 0.93
CA THR A 48 13.16 7.73 -0.47
C THR A 48 14.09 6.74 -1.17
N TRP A 49 14.92 6.01 -0.42
CA TRP A 49 15.84 4.99 -0.94
C TRP A 49 15.20 3.60 -1.12
N VAL A 50 13.93 3.43 -0.74
CA VAL A 50 13.12 2.20 -0.95
C VAL A 50 11.77 2.52 -1.60
N PRO A 51 11.76 3.18 -2.78
CA PRO A 51 10.52 3.65 -3.40
C PRO A 51 9.55 2.51 -3.75
N GLY A 52 10.07 1.31 -4.02
CA GLY A 52 9.30 0.11 -4.36
C GLY A 52 8.96 -0.77 -3.15
N GLY A 53 9.03 -0.24 -1.92
CA GLY A 53 8.75 -1.03 -0.71
C GLY A 53 7.35 -1.66 -0.67
N LEU A 54 6.38 -1.10 -1.41
CA LEU A 54 5.04 -1.65 -1.61
C LEU A 54 5.04 -3.10 -2.17
N LEU A 55 6.11 -3.48 -2.89
CA LEU A 55 6.28 -4.83 -3.46
C LEU A 55 6.44 -5.92 -2.39
N GLY A 56 6.70 -5.54 -1.13
CA GLY A 56 6.66 -6.46 0.00
C GLY A 56 5.30 -7.18 0.13
N VAL A 57 4.18 -6.52 -0.23
CA VAL A 57 2.85 -7.16 -0.26
C VAL A 57 2.79 -8.28 -1.31
N SER A 58 3.32 -8.05 -2.52
CA SER A 58 3.39 -9.08 -3.56
C SER A 58 4.20 -10.30 -3.11
N LEU A 59 5.26 -10.08 -2.32
CA LEU A 59 6.08 -11.15 -1.76
C LEU A 59 5.30 -11.97 -0.71
N PHE A 60 4.47 -11.31 0.12
CA PHE A 60 3.53 -12.01 1.01
C PHE A 60 2.53 -12.85 0.24
N PHE A 61 1.92 -12.31 -0.82
CA PHE A 61 0.99 -13.07 -1.67
C PHE A 61 1.63 -14.34 -2.23
N VAL A 62 2.83 -14.25 -2.78
CA VAL A 62 3.55 -15.42 -3.32
C VAL A 62 3.87 -16.44 -2.21
N LEU A 63 4.34 -15.98 -1.05
CA LEU A 63 4.59 -16.84 0.12
C LEU A 63 3.33 -17.57 0.60
N SER A 64 2.21 -16.85 0.67
CA SER A 64 0.90 -17.35 1.07
C SER A 64 0.39 -18.39 0.08
N GLY A 65 0.50 -18.10 -1.22
CA GLY A 65 0.20 -19.03 -2.31
C GLY A 65 0.97 -20.35 -2.20
N TYR A 66 2.29 -20.28 -2.01
CA TYR A 66 3.14 -21.47 -1.86
C TYR A 66 2.75 -22.27 -0.62
N LEU A 67 2.71 -21.64 0.56
CA LEU A 67 2.56 -22.34 1.82
C LEU A 67 1.19 -22.99 1.99
N ILE A 68 0.11 -22.31 1.60
CA ILE A 68 -1.22 -22.87 1.68
C ILE A 68 -1.36 -24.05 0.72
N THR A 69 -0.94 -23.89 -0.54
CA THR A 69 -0.98 -24.95 -1.54
C THR A 69 -0.15 -26.16 -1.12
N ASN A 70 1.04 -25.93 -0.58
CA ASN A 70 1.92 -26.98 -0.09
C ASN A 70 1.27 -27.76 1.07
N ILE A 71 0.68 -27.08 2.06
CA ILE A 71 -0.01 -27.75 3.18
C ILE A 71 -1.19 -28.60 2.69
N LEU A 72 -2.02 -28.07 1.79
CA LEU A 72 -3.21 -28.76 1.28
C LEU A 72 -2.85 -29.98 0.44
N LEU A 73 -1.89 -29.85 -0.47
CA LEU A 73 -1.44 -30.96 -1.32
C LEU A 73 -0.82 -32.09 -0.52
N LYS A 74 -0.14 -31.77 0.59
CA LYS A 74 0.36 -32.79 1.49
C LYS A 74 -0.76 -33.55 2.18
N GLN A 75 -1.75 -32.82 2.71
CA GLN A 75 -2.89 -33.44 3.36
C GLN A 75 -3.62 -34.37 2.40
N TRP A 76 -3.80 -33.93 1.15
CA TRP A 76 -4.38 -34.74 0.08
C TRP A 76 -3.57 -36.02 -0.19
N GLU A 77 -2.25 -35.92 -0.32
CA GLU A 77 -1.41 -37.09 -0.56
C GLU A 77 -1.39 -38.08 0.62
N GLN A 78 -1.51 -37.58 1.85
CA GLN A 78 -1.49 -38.41 3.05
C GLN A 78 -2.83 -39.08 3.38
N SER A 79 -3.96 -38.43 3.06
CA SER A 79 -5.29 -38.86 3.52
C SER A 79 -6.32 -39.06 2.41
N GLY A 80 -5.97 -38.80 1.14
CA GLY A 80 -6.90 -38.84 0.01
C GLY A 80 -7.96 -37.73 0.02
N GLY A 81 -7.88 -36.78 0.95
CA GLY A 81 -8.82 -35.70 1.13
C GLY A 81 -8.21 -34.47 1.78
N ILE A 82 -8.96 -33.37 1.82
CA ILE A 82 -8.60 -32.15 2.55
C ILE A 82 -9.71 -31.88 3.56
N ASP A 83 -9.34 -31.78 4.84
CA ASP A 83 -10.25 -31.32 5.90
C ASP A 83 -10.31 -29.79 5.90
N LEU A 84 -11.28 -29.25 5.16
CA LEU A 84 -11.50 -27.81 4.99
C LEU A 84 -11.85 -27.14 6.32
N LYS A 85 -12.65 -27.80 7.17
CA LYS A 85 -13.07 -27.25 8.45
C LYS A 85 -11.87 -27.06 9.37
N ASP A 86 -11.04 -28.09 9.51
CA ASP A 86 -9.84 -28.03 10.33
C ASP A 86 -8.78 -27.07 9.74
N PHE A 87 -8.68 -26.99 8.41
CA PHE A 87 -7.88 -25.96 7.73
C PHE A 87 -8.30 -24.53 8.12
N TRP A 88 -9.58 -24.18 7.95
CA TRP A 88 -10.09 -22.85 8.29
C TRP A 88 -10.03 -22.55 9.79
N LEU A 89 -10.36 -23.52 10.66
CA LEU A 89 -10.25 -23.34 12.11
C LEU A 89 -8.81 -23.08 12.57
N ARG A 90 -7.81 -23.69 11.93
CA ARG A 90 -6.39 -23.39 12.23
C ARG A 90 -5.97 -22.02 11.75
N ARG A 91 -6.50 -21.56 10.61
CA ARG A 91 -6.24 -20.22 10.09
C ARG A 91 -6.90 -19.15 10.96
N ALA A 92 -8.18 -19.33 11.30
CA ALA A 92 -8.91 -18.47 12.21
C ALA A 92 -8.18 -18.29 13.56
N ARG A 93 -7.75 -19.39 14.19
CA ARG A 93 -6.97 -19.35 15.45
C ARG A 93 -5.59 -18.69 15.33
N ARG A 94 -5.06 -18.57 14.10
CA ARG A 94 -3.78 -17.92 13.84
C ARG A 94 -3.93 -16.44 13.55
N LEU A 95 -5.00 -16.01 12.87
CA LEU A 95 -5.08 -14.68 12.25
C LEU A 95 -6.09 -13.77 12.97
N LEU A 96 -7.28 -14.28 13.31
CA LEU A 96 -8.34 -13.47 13.91
C LEU A 96 -7.99 -12.84 15.26
N PRO A 97 -7.30 -13.51 16.20
CA PRO A 97 -7.05 -12.91 17.51
C PRO A 97 -6.27 -11.60 17.44
N ALA A 98 -5.13 -11.57 16.75
CA ALA A 98 -4.34 -10.35 16.62
C ALA A 98 -5.05 -9.29 15.77
N PHE A 99 -5.82 -9.70 14.77
CA PHE A 99 -6.65 -8.79 13.98
C PHE A 99 -7.65 -8.04 14.86
N PHE A 100 -8.44 -8.75 15.69
CA PHE A 100 -9.43 -8.11 16.55
C PHE A 100 -8.79 -7.28 17.67
N VAL A 101 -7.63 -7.69 18.18
CA VAL A 101 -6.86 -6.91 19.16
C VAL A 101 -6.43 -5.57 18.56
N MET A 102 -5.85 -5.60 17.36
CA MET A 102 -5.48 -4.37 16.65
C MET A 102 -6.71 -3.51 16.35
N LEU A 103 -7.75 -4.10 15.76
CA LEU A 103 -8.96 -3.39 15.37
C LEU A 103 -9.62 -2.70 16.58
N THR A 104 -9.71 -3.39 17.72
CA THR A 104 -10.27 -2.80 18.94
C THR A 104 -9.39 -1.69 19.49
N GLY A 105 -8.06 -1.86 19.43
CA GLY A 105 -7.11 -0.82 19.84
C GLY A 105 -7.24 0.45 19.01
N VAL A 106 -7.30 0.31 17.68
CA VAL A 106 -7.50 1.43 16.75
C VAL A 106 -8.86 2.11 16.95
N MET A 107 -9.94 1.33 17.06
CA MET A 107 -11.27 1.88 17.30
C MET A 107 -11.36 2.64 18.63
N SER A 108 -10.74 2.11 19.69
CA SER A 108 -10.69 2.76 21.01
C SER A 108 -9.87 4.05 20.96
N TRP A 109 -8.72 4.03 20.27
CA TRP A 109 -7.89 5.23 20.10
C TRP A 109 -8.65 6.34 19.35
N VAL A 110 -9.25 6.00 18.21
CA VAL A 110 -10.00 6.98 17.40
C VAL A 110 -11.20 7.51 18.16
N MET A 111 -11.90 6.67 18.92
CA MET A 111 -13.00 7.12 19.78
C MET A 111 -12.55 8.17 20.82
N LEU A 112 -11.35 8.02 21.39
CA LEU A 112 -10.86 8.90 22.44
C LEU A 112 -10.17 10.17 21.90
N CYS A 113 -9.48 10.05 20.76
CA CYS A 113 -8.58 11.10 20.27
C CYS A 113 -9.07 11.80 18.99
N ALA A 114 -9.96 11.18 18.21
CA ALA A 114 -10.45 11.70 16.92
C ALA A 114 -11.90 11.24 16.63
N PRO A 115 -12.87 11.53 17.53
CA PRO A 115 -14.23 11.01 17.43
C PRO A 115 -14.96 11.40 16.13
N GLU A 116 -14.59 12.51 15.51
CA GLU A 116 -15.10 12.98 14.22
C GLU A 116 -14.83 11.99 13.06
N ARG A 117 -13.77 11.18 13.16
CA ARG A 117 -13.40 10.18 12.13
C ARG A 117 -14.14 8.84 12.30
N LEU A 118 -14.87 8.67 13.39
CA LEU A 118 -15.40 7.38 13.79
C LEU A 118 -16.48 6.86 12.83
N ALA A 119 -17.32 7.74 12.28
CA ALA A 119 -18.38 7.35 11.37
C ALA A 119 -17.83 6.67 10.09
N ALA A 120 -16.82 7.27 9.47
CA ALA A 120 -16.13 6.69 8.32
C ALA A 120 -15.40 5.39 8.70
N LEU A 121 -14.69 5.40 9.82
CA LEU A 121 -13.92 4.25 10.29
C LEU A 121 -14.78 3.00 10.57
N LYS A 122 -16.02 3.17 11.01
CA LYS A 122 -16.95 2.05 11.26
C LYS A 122 -17.24 1.23 10.01
N GLN A 123 -17.47 1.90 8.88
CA GLN A 123 -17.78 1.22 7.62
C GLN A 123 -16.56 0.43 7.12
N GLU A 124 -15.38 1.02 7.25
CA GLU A 124 -14.11 0.34 6.94
C GLU A 124 -13.83 -0.83 7.88
N ALA A 125 -14.11 -0.69 9.18
CA ALA A 125 -13.97 -1.75 10.16
C ALA A 125 -14.90 -2.92 9.85
N LEU A 126 -16.14 -2.66 9.43
CA LEU A 126 -17.06 -3.71 8.96
C LEU A 126 -16.50 -4.42 7.73
N ALA A 127 -16.04 -3.67 6.73
CA ALA A 127 -15.41 -4.24 5.55
C ALA A 127 -14.18 -5.08 5.91
N ALA A 128 -13.39 -4.66 6.90
CA ALA A 128 -12.25 -5.41 7.40
C ALA A 128 -12.65 -6.72 8.09
N VAL A 129 -13.69 -6.71 8.93
CA VAL A 129 -14.20 -7.90 9.63
C VAL A 129 -14.67 -8.97 8.64
N PHE A 130 -15.29 -8.57 7.53
CA PHE A 130 -15.73 -9.48 6.47
C PHE A 130 -14.66 -9.75 5.40
N TYR A 131 -13.45 -9.22 5.55
CA TYR A 131 -12.37 -9.33 4.57
C TYR A 131 -12.79 -8.88 3.15
N THR A 132 -13.52 -7.76 3.11
CA THR A 132 -13.96 -7.07 1.88
C THR A 132 -13.43 -5.63 1.78
N SER A 133 -12.44 -5.25 2.61
CA SER A 133 -11.84 -3.90 2.59
C SER A 133 -11.36 -3.48 1.21
N ASN A 134 -10.76 -4.37 0.43
CA ASN A 134 -10.29 -4.04 -0.91
C ASN A 134 -11.43 -3.64 -1.86
N TRP A 135 -12.56 -4.34 -1.81
CA TRP A 135 -13.75 -4.00 -2.60
C TRP A 135 -14.48 -2.76 -2.09
N TYR A 136 -14.54 -2.58 -0.76
CA TYR A 136 -15.06 -1.36 -0.17
C TYR A 136 -14.30 -0.14 -0.71
N LEU A 137 -12.96 -0.16 -0.69
CA LEU A 137 -12.13 0.93 -1.19
C LEU A 137 -12.31 1.15 -2.70
N ILE A 138 -12.41 0.08 -3.49
CA ILE A 138 -12.69 0.17 -4.93
C ILE A 138 -14.02 0.86 -5.22
N PHE A 139 -15.11 0.42 -4.57
CA PHE A 139 -16.45 0.94 -4.87
C PHE A 139 -16.67 2.36 -4.36
N HIS A 140 -15.97 2.77 -3.30
CA HIS A 140 -16.00 4.13 -2.80
C HIS A 140 -14.94 5.03 -3.45
N GLN A 141 -14.20 4.53 -4.45
CA GLN A 141 -13.15 5.28 -5.17
C GLN A 141 -12.12 5.92 -4.22
N VAL A 142 -11.76 5.20 -3.16
CA VAL A 142 -10.78 5.68 -2.17
C VAL A 142 -9.38 5.38 -2.72
N SER A 143 -8.59 6.42 -2.92
CA SER A 143 -7.21 6.26 -3.38
C SER A 143 -6.30 5.71 -2.28
N TYR A 144 -5.46 4.74 -2.62
CA TYR A 144 -4.35 4.29 -1.79
C TYR A 144 -3.14 5.22 -1.87
N PHE A 145 -2.92 5.80 -3.06
CA PHE A 145 -1.67 6.47 -3.42
C PHE A 145 -1.80 7.98 -3.40
N GLU A 146 -2.95 8.52 -3.82
CA GLU A 146 -3.21 9.93 -4.12
C GLU A 146 -4.35 10.48 -3.24
N SER A 147 -4.22 10.36 -1.90
CA SER A 147 -5.22 10.85 -0.94
C SER A 147 -4.83 12.19 -0.31
N PHE A 148 -5.79 13.12 -0.29
CA PHE A 148 -5.75 14.36 0.51
C PHE A 148 -6.46 14.15 1.85
N GLY A 149 -5.91 14.76 2.91
CA GLY A 149 -6.39 14.57 4.28
C GLY A 149 -5.77 13.36 5.02
N PRO A 150 -6.13 13.17 6.31
CA PRO A 150 -5.58 12.09 7.13
C PRO A 150 -6.00 10.72 6.59
N PRO A 151 -5.05 9.86 6.17
CA PRO A 151 -5.38 8.55 5.65
C PRO A 151 -6.07 7.70 6.73
N SER A 152 -6.93 6.77 6.32
CA SER A 152 -7.54 5.84 7.26
C SER A 152 -6.47 5.00 7.97
N PRO A 153 -6.53 4.78 9.29
CA PRO A 153 -5.62 3.87 9.98
C PRO A 153 -5.82 2.40 9.61
N LEU A 154 -6.89 2.04 8.88
CA LEU A 154 -7.20 0.67 8.45
C LEU A 154 -6.89 0.42 6.98
N GLY A 155 -6.35 1.42 6.25
CA GLY A 155 -6.11 1.36 4.81
C GLY A 155 -5.35 0.10 4.35
N HIS A 156 -4.27 -0.27 5.04
CA HIS A 156 -3.45 -1.46 4.71
C HIS A 156 -4.20 -2.82 4.73
N LEU A 157 -5.38 -2.92 5.34
CA LEU A 157 -6.12 -4.18 5.48
C LEU A 157 -6.70 -4.71 4.16
N TRP A 158 -6.71 -3.91 3.09
CA TRP A 158 -7.08 -4.35 1.75
C TRP A 158 -6.30 -5.61 1.31
N SER A 159 -5.00 -5.69 1.65
CA SER A 159 -4.16 -6.79 1.19
C SER A 159 -4.48 -8.09 1.94
N LEU A 160 -4.80 -7.98 3.23
CA LEU A 160 -5.25 -9.11 4.05
C LEU A 160 -6.61 -9.62 3.56
N ALA A 161 -7.50 -8.72 3.14
CA ALA A 161 -8.76 -9.12 2.51
C ALA A 161 -8.52 -10.00 1.27
N VAL A 162 -7.58 -9.63 0.39
CA VAL A 162 -7.21 -10.44 -0.78
C VAL A 162 -6.62 -11.80 -0.37
N GLU A 163 -5.74 -11.85 0.64
CA GLU A 163 -5.19 -13.12 1.13
C GLU A 163 -6.25 -14.04 1.74
N GLU A 164 -7.17 -13.51 2.55
CA GLU A 164 -8.21 -14.31 3.21
C GLU A 164 -9.25 -14.82 2.21
N GLN A 165 -9.57 -14.03 1.18
CA GLN A 165 -10.36 -14.51 0.04
C GLN A 165 -9.68 -15.71 -0.63
N PHE A 166 -8.35 -15.66 -0.81
CA PHE A 166 -7.60 -16.82 -1.30
C PHE A 166 -7.67 -18.00 -0.32
N TYR A 167 -7.54 -17.79 0.99
CA TYR A 167 -7.67 -18.85 2.00
C TYR A 167 -9.07 -19.48 2.05
N LEU A 168 -10.10 -18.73 1.67
CA LEU A 168 -11.46 -19.23 1.57
C LEU A 168 -11.68 -20.04 0.29
N PHE A 169 -11.36 -19.46 -0.88
CA PHE A 169 -11.72 -20.03 -2.17
C PHE A 169 -10.70 -21.05 -2.72
N TRP A 170 -9.41 -20.82 -2.53
CA TRP A 170 -8.38 -21.68 -3.09
C TRP A 170 -8.45 -23.14 -2.64
N PRO A 171 -8.68 -23.47 -1.35
CA PRO A 171 -8.86 -24.85 -0.93
C PRO A 171 -10.02 -25.55 -1.65
N LEU A 172 -11.12 -24.84 -1.91
CA LEU A 172 -12.28 -25.38 -2.64
C LEU A 172 -11.92 -25.66 -4.10
N LEU A 173 -11.32 -24.68 -4.78
CA LEU A 173 -10.86 -24.81 -6.17
C LEU A 173 -9.86 -25.94 -6.33
N LEU A 174 -8.92 -26.07 -5.38
CA LEU A 174 -7.92 -27.13 -5.39
C LEU A 174 -8.54 -28.52 -5.19
N VAL A 175 -9.49 -28.67 -4.25
CA VAL A 175 -10.22 -29.93 -4.07
C VAL A 175 -11.00 -30.30 -5.33
N MET A 176 -11.70 -29.35 -5.94
CA MET A 176 -12.42 -29.58 -7.20
C MET A 176 -11.47 -30.01 -8.32
N GLY A 177 -10.32 -29.35 -8.44
CA GLY A 177 -9.29 -29.71 -9.43
C GLY A 177 -8.70 -31.10 -9.19
N LEU A 178 -8.37 -31.45 -7.94
CA LEU A 178 -7.79 -32.75 -7.58
C LEU A 178 -8.77 -33.91 -7.76
N ARG A 179 -10.09 -33.65 -7.62
CA ARG A 179 -11.14 -34.65 -7.87
C ARG A 179 -11.51 -34.75 -9.36
N GLY A 180 -11.55 -33.62 -10.06
CA GLY A 180 -11.98 -33.54 -11.46
C GLY A 180 -10.90 -33.97 -12.46
N PHE A 181 -9.62 -33.72 -12.16
CA PHE A 181 -8.52 -34.03 -13.08
C PHE A 181 -7.65 -35.18 -12.55
N ARG A 182 -7.53 -36.25 -13.35
CA ARG A 182 -6.65 -37.39 -13.03
C ARG A 182 -5.16 -37.03 -13.06
N GLN A 183 -4.76 -36.03 -13.84
CA GLN A 183 -3.35 -35.64 -14.01
C GLN A 183 -3.12 -34.23 -13.44
N ARG A 184 -2.12 -34.12 -12.55
CA ARG A 184 -1.74 -32.86 -11.89
C ARG A 184 -1.37 -31.74 -12.86
N LYS A 185 -0.88 -32.07 -14.06
CA LYS A 185 -0.51 -31.10 -15.09
C LYS A 185 -1.67 -30.19 -15.52
N TRP A 186 -2.92 -30.69 -15.48
CA TRP A 186 -4.10 -29.89 -15.82
C TRP A 186 -4.43 -28.86 -14.75
N ILE A 187 -4.24 -29.21 -13.47
CA ILE A 187 -4.39 -28.28 -12.35
C ILE A 187 -3.32 -27.19 -12.43
N ILE A 188 -2.07 -27.56 -12.74
CA ILE A 188 -0.97 -26.61 -12.93
C ILE A 188 -1.26 -25.69 -14.12
N GLY A 189 -1.61 -26.25 -15.28
CA GLY A 189 -1.95 -25.48 -16.49
C GLY A 189 -3.11 -24.52 -16.25
N GLY A 190 -4.18 -24.97 -15.59
CA GLY A 190 -5.31 -24.11 -15.20
C GLY A 190 -4.91 -23.01 -14.23
N THR A 191 -4.06 -23.32 -13.24
CA THR A 191 -3.53 -22.32 -12.29
C THR A 191 -2.72 -21.24 -13.01
N ILE A 192 -1.86 -21.64 -13.95
CA ILE A 192 -1.07 -20.72 -14.77
C ILE A 192 -2.00 -19.89 -15.67
N ALA A 193 -2.99 -20.50 -16.31
CA ALA A 193 -3.93 -19.80 -17.17
C ALA A 193 -4.72 -18.73 -16.40
N VAL A 194 -5.21 -19.04 -15.19
CA VAL A 194 -5.90 -18.05 -14.33
C VAL A 194 -4.94 -16.96 -13.87
N ALA A 195 -3.69 -17.30 -13.51
CA ALA A 195 -2.68 -16.31 -13.15
C ALA A 195 -2.38 -15.35 -14.30
N LEU A 196 -2.18 -15.86 -15.51
CA LEU A 196 -1.95 -15.02 -16.69
C LEU A 196 -3.19 -14.18 -17.05
N THR A 197 -4.39 -14.72 -16.88
CA THR A 197 -5.64 -13.98 -17.08
C THR A 197 -5.76 -12.82 -16.08
N SER A 198 -5.43 -13.06 -14.81
CA SER A 198 -5.41 -12.02 -13.77
C SER A 198 -4.37 -10.93 -14.08
N ALA A 199 -3.18 -11.30 -14.54
CA ALA A 199 -2.14 -10.35 -14.94
C ALA A 199 -2.53 -9.56 -16.19
N ALA A 200 -3.16 -10.20 -17.18
CA ALA A 200 -3.69 -9.54 -18.37
C ALA A 200 -4.83 -8.58 -18.00
N ALA A 201 -5.73 -8.98 -17.09
CA ALA A 201 -6.78 -8.11 -16.58
C ALA A 201 -6.19 -6.86 -15.92
N MET A 202 -5.13 -6.99 -15.11
CA MET A 202 -4.41 -5.82 -14.56
C MET A 202 -3.89 -4.92 -15.68
N ALA A 203 -3.18 -5.48 -16.66
CA ALA A 203 -2.58 -4.68 -17.75
C ALA A 203 -3.63 -3.98 -18.62
N LEU A 204 -4.82 -4.57 -18.78
CA LEU A 204 -5.92 -4.02 -19.57
C LEU A 204 -6.77 -2.99 -18.82
N ILE A 205 -6.98 -3.20 -17.51
CA ILE A 205 -7.78 -2.29 -16.66
C ILE A 205 -6.95 -1.09 -16.20
N TYR A 206 -5.63 -1.25 -16.09
CA TYR A 206 -4.74 -0.17 -15.69
C TYR A 206 -4.75 0.96 -16.72
N ILE A 207 -4.97 2.18 -16.25
CA ILE A 207 -4.95 3.39 -17.07
C ILE A 207 -3.66 4.15 -16.73
N PRO A 208 -2.68 4.21 -17.66
CA PRO A 208 -1.43 4.93 -17.44
C PRO A 208 -1.66 6.40 -17.05
N GLY A 209 -1.00 6.83 -15.97
CA GLY A 209 -1.10 8.20 -15.46
C GLY A 209 -2.40 8.56 -14.76
N HIS A 210 -3.17 7.54 -14.36
CA HIS A 210 -4.24 7.68 -13.37
C HIS A 210 -3.85 6.92 -12.10
N ASP A 211 -4.54 7.22 -10.99
CA ASP A 211 -4.42 6.48 -9.74
C ASP A 211 -4.53 4.95 -9.96
N PRO A 212 -3.47 4.17 -9.64
CA PRO A 212 -3.48 2.72 -9.84
C PRO A 212 -4.32 1.95 -8.81
N SER A 213 -4.95 2.61 -7.85
CA SER A 213 -5.63 1.98 -6.70
C SER A 213 -6.61 0.86 -7.09
N ARG A 214 -7.39 1.02 -8.17
CA ARG A 214 -8.33 -0.02 -8.64
C ARG A 214 -7.64 -1.34 -8.98
N VAL A 215 -6.56 -1.30 -9.74
CA VAL A 215 -5.82 -2.51 -10.13
C VAL A 215 -4.93 -3.02 -9.00
N TYR A 216 -4.53 -2.13 -8.09
CA TYR A 216 -3.71 -2.47 -6.94
C TYR A 216 -4.50 -3.24 -5.87
N TYR A 217 -5.75 -2.83 -5.60
CA TYR A 217 -6.66 -3.48 -4.65
C TYR A 217 -7.36 -4.74 -5.17
N GLY A 218 -7.56 -4.84 -6.49
CA GLY A 218 -8.43 -5.85 -7.08
C GLY A 218 -7.93 -7.28 -6.87
N THR A 219 -8.78 -8.15 -6.33
CA THR A 219 -8.47 -9.59 -6.25
C THR A 219 -8.35 -10.19 -7.65
N ASP A 220 -9.19 -9.74 -8.57
CA ASP A 220 -9.18 -10.06 -10.00
C ASP A 220 -7.85 -9.71 -10.66
N THR A 221 -7.26 -8.57 -10.30
CA THR A 221 -6.01 -8.06 -10.88
C THR A 221 -4.76 -8.46 -10.09
N ARG A 222 -4.88 -9.07 -8.91
CA ARG A 222 -3.74 -9.44 -8.04
C ARG A 222 -3.63 -10.93 -7.75
N ALA A 223 -4.63 -11.73 -8.10
CA ALA A 223 -4.64 -13.18 -7.88
C ALA A 223 -3.41 -13.87 -8.48
N PHE A 224 -2.84 -13.35 -9.58
CA PHE A 224 -1.63 -13.91 -10.19
C PHE A 224 -0.45 -14.04 -9.22
N ALA A 225 -0.28 -13.15 -8.24
CA ALA A 225 0.82 -13.22 -7.29
C ALA A 225 0.67 -14.42 -6.34
N LEU A 226 -0.55 -14.64 -5.82
CA LEU A 226 -0.89 -15.82 -5.01
C LEU A 226 -0.71 -17.10 -5.82
N LEU A 227 -1.22 -17.12 -7.05
CA LEU A 227 -1.16 -18.29 -7.92
C LEU A 227 0.27 -18.59 -8.40
N ALA A 228 1.10 -17.57 -8.62
CA ALA A 228 2.53 -17.73 -8.91
C ALA A 228 3.26 -18.47 -7.79
N GLY A 229 2.88 -18.26 -6.53
CA GLY A 229 3.36 -19.05 -5.39
C GLY A 229 2.79 -20.47 -5.33
N ALA A 230 1.53 -20.65 -5.73
CA ALA A 230 0.88 -21.97 -5.73
C ALA A 230 1.51 -22.94 -6.74
N VAL A 231 1.94 -22.46 -7.91
CA VAL A 231 2.56 -23.27 -8.97
C VAL A 231 3.81 -24.05 -8.49
N PRO A 232 4.85 -23.44 -7.90
CA PRO A 232 6.01 -24.19 -7.41
C PRO A 232 5.65 -25.16 -6.29
N ALA A 233 4.63 -24.90 -5.46
CA ALA A 233 4.15 -25.89 -4.49
C ALA A 233 3.51 -27.12 -5.17
N MET A 234 2.96 -26.97 -6.37
CA MET A 234 2.47 -28.08 -7.19
C MET A 234 3.58 -28.81 -7.92
N VAL A 235 4.50 -28.08 -8.54
CA VAL A 235 5.58 -28.65 -9.36
C VAL A 235 6.64 -29.31 -8.48
N TRP A 236 7.04 -28.64 -7.41
CA TRP A 236 8.13 -29.05 -6.53
C TRP A 236 7.70 -28.98 -5.05
N PRO A 237 6.89 -29.94 -4.58
CA PRO A 237 6.38 -29.94 -3.21
C PRO A 237 7.49 -30.12 -2.19
N SER A 238 7.44 -29.39 -1.07
CA SER A 238 8.57 -29.31 -0.13
C SER A 238 8.96 -30.65 0.51
N TRP A 239 8.03 -31.60 0.63
CA TRP A 239 8.28 -32.93 1.20
C TRP A 239 8.77 -33.97 0.19
N LYS A 240 8.85 -33.63 -1.11
CA LYS A 240 9.41 -34.49 -2.16
C LYS A 240 10.80 -34.03 -2.61
N MET A 241 11.32 -32.95 -2.02
CA MET A 241 12.63 -32.39 -2.36
C MET A 241 13.75 -33.25 -1.80
N ASN A 242 14.82 -33.44 -2.59
CA ASN A 242 15.97 -34.24 -2.18
C ASN A 242 16.88 -33.41 -1.26
N PRO A 243 17.10 -33.81 0.01
CA PRO A 243 18.01 -33.09 0.91
C PRO A 243 19.48 -33.19 0.50
N ASP A 244 19.87 -34.24 -0.22
CA ASP A 244 21.27 -34.57 -0.54
C ASP A 244 21.69 -34.04 -1.92
N LEU A 245 21.28 -32.82 -2.26
CA LEU A 245 21.73 -32.14 -3.46
C LEU A 245 23.20 -31.71 -3.31
N SER A 246 24.08 -32.21 -4.19
CA SER A 246 25.51 -31.92 -4.19
C SER A 246 26.01 -31.37 -5.53
N GLY A 247 27.19 -30.76 -5.50
CA GLY A 247 27.90 -30.26 -6.69
C GLY A 247 27.15 -29.20 -7.48
N LYS A 248 27.21 -29.30 -8.82
CA LYS A 248 26.70 -28.28 -9.76
C LYS A 248 25.20 -27.98 -9.60
N LYS A 249 24.38 -28.97 -9.23
CA LYS A 249 22.92 -28.80 -9.08
C LYS A 249 22.57 -27.90 -7.89
N LYS A 250 23.33 -28.02 -6.78
CA LYS A 250 23.16 -27.17 -5.60
C LYS A 250 23.55 -25.72 -5.91
N ILE A 251 24.65 -25.53 -6.61
CA ILE A 251 25.10 -24.20 -7.06
C ILE A 251 24.06 -23.56 -7.99
N ALA A 252 23.55 -24.32 -8.98
CA ALA A 252 22.51 -23.82 -9.88
C ALA A 252 21.23 -23.40 -9.12
N LEU A 253 20.84 -24.16 -8.09
CA LEU A 253 19.71 -23.83 -7.23
C LEU A 253 19.92 -22.51 -6.49
N ASP A 254 21.06 -22.35 -5.81
CA ASP A 254 21.34 -21.12 -5.06
C ASP A 254 21.55 -19.92 -6.00
N LEU A 255 22.15 -20.09 -7.18
CA LEU A 255 22.25 -19.04 -8.21
C LEU A 255 20.87 -18.58 -8.69
N ALA A 256 19.92 -19.50 -8.91
CA ALA A 256 18.55 -19.13 -9.25
C ALA A 256 17.88 -18.32 -8.14
N GLY A 257 18.13 -18.68 -6.87
CA GLY A 257 17.66 -17.91 -5.71
C GLY A 257 18.27 -16.52 -5.62
N ILE A 258 19.58 -16.40 -5.83
CA ILE A 258 20.30 -15.13 -5.82
C ILE A 258 19.79 -14.21 -6.94
N LEU A 259 19.59 -14.76 -8.15
CA LEU A 259 19.03 -13.98 -9.27
C LEU A 259 17.61 -13.50 -8.95
N GLY A 260 16.76 -14.36 -8.40
CA GLY A 260 15.42 -13.97 -7.95
C GLY A 260 15.45 -12.88 -6.87
N LEU A 261 16.34 -13.00 -5.89
CA LEU A 261 16.54 -11.99 -4.84
C LEU A 261 17.06 -10.67 -5.42
N LEU A 262 17.99 -10.71 -6.38
CA LEU A 262 18.53 -9.52 -7.03
C LEU A 262 17.42 -8.77 -7.79
N VAL A 263 16.58 -9.49 -8.55
CA VAL A 263 15.42 -8.89 -9.22
C VAL A 263 14.49 -8.21 -8.22
N ILE A 264 14.18 -8.89 -7.10
CA ILE A 264 13.34 -8.33 -6.03
C ILE A 264 13.95 -7.06 -5.45
N LEU A 265 15.23 -7.07 -5.07
CA LEU A 265 15.91 -5.93 -4.46
C LEU A 265 16.05 -4.75 -5.43
N LEU A 266 16.37 -5.03 -6.69
CA LEU A 266 16.44 -4.00 -7.74
C LEU A 266 15.08 -3.35 -7.96
N MET A 267 14.00 -4.14 -8.05
CA MET A 267 12.66 -3.58 -8.20
C MET A 267 12.25 -2.76 -6.98
N ILE A 268 12.52 -3.25 -5.76
CA ILE A 268 12.25 -2.49 -4.53
C ILE A 268 13.03 -1.16 -4.49
N GLY A 269 14.26 -1.12 -4.99
CA GLY A 269 15.10 0.08 -4.97
C GLY A 269 14.91 1.03 -6.15
N LYS A 270 14.34 0.58 -7.28
CA LYS A 270 14.30 1.34 -8.55
C LYS A 270 12.90 1.56 -9.13
N THR A 271 11.88 0.89 -8.62
CA THR A 271 10.49 1.10 -9.06
C THR A 271 9.70 1.88 -8.02
N ASN A 272 8.58 2.46 -8.45
CA ASN A 272 7.62 3.13 -7.57
C ASN A 272 6.19 2.87 -8.06
N GLN A 273 5.21 3.31 -7.28
CA GLN A 273 3.79 3.08 -7.55
C GLN A 273 3.24 3.80 -8.80
N TYR A 274 3.96 4.76 -9.39
CA TYR A 274 3.47 5.55 -10.54
C TYR A 274 4.04 5.05 -11.88
N GLN A 275 4.99 4.11 -11.84
CA GLN A 275 5.56 3.55 -13.06
C GLN A 275 4.55 2.65 -13.79
N THR A 276 4.20 3.03 -15.01
CA THR A 276 3.29 2.26 -15.88
C THR A 276 3.75 0.82 -16.12
N SER A 277 5.06 0.62 -16.30
CA SER A 277 5.66 -0.71 -16.50
C SER A 277 5.42 -1.67 -15.33
N LEU A 278 5.18 -1.15 -14.12
CA LEU A 278 4.92 -1.95 -12.94
C LEU A 278 3.59 -2.72 -13.07
N TYR A 279 2.54 -2.06 -13.56
CA TYR A 279 1.21 -2.66 -13.71
C TYR A 279 1.04 -3.39 -15.05
N GLN A 280 1.83 -3.06 -16.06
CA GLN A 280 1.84 -3.72 -17.38
C GLN A 280 2.83 -4.89 -17.46
N GLY A 281 2.97 -5.66 -16.38
CA GLY A 281 3.77 -6.89 -16.34
C GLY A 281 4.93 -6.89 -15.33
N GLY A 282 5.35 -5.73 -14.81
CA GLY A 282 6.39 -5.65 -13.78
C GLY A 282 6.03 -6.45 -12.52
N LEU A 283 4.80 -6.34 -12.02
CA LEU A 283 4.34 -7.11 -10.86
C LEU A 283 4.26 -8.63 -11.15
N LEU A 284 3.96 -9.03 -12.39
CA LEU A 284 4.00 -10.43 -12.80
C LEU A 284 5.44 -10.95 -12.78
N LEU A 285 6.38 -10.22 -13.38
CA LEU A 285 7.81 -10.53 -13.35
C LEU A 285 8.32 -10.64 -11.90
N TYR A 286 7.96 -9.68 -11.04
CA TYR A 286 8.28 -9.72 -9.62
C TYR A 286 7.73 -10.97 -8.94
N SER A 287 6.49 -11.34 -9.24
CA SER A 287 5.83 -12.53 -8.65
C SER A 287 6.49 -13.83 -9.10
N VAL A 288 6.97 -13.91 -10.35
CA VAL A 288 7.73 -15.07 -10.85
C VAL A 288 9.11 -15.14 -10.18
N ALA A 289 9.82 -14.01 -10.05
CA ALA A 289 11.10 -13.95 -9.34
C ALA A 289 10.95 -14.36 -7.86
N ALA A 290 9.90 -13.87 -7.21
CA ALA A 290 9.53 -14.26 -5.85
C ALA A 290 9.17 -15.75 -5.75
N ALA A 291 8.44 -16.30 -6.72
CA ALA A 291 8.08 -17.72 -6.73
C ALA A 291 9.33 -18.61 -6.86
N CYS A 292 10.29 -18.22 -7.70
CA CYS A 292 11.60 -18.87 -7.80
C CYS A 292 12.37 -18.80 -6.48
N LEU A 293 12.46 -17.62 -5.86
CA LEU A 293 13.14 -17.46 -4.57
C LEU A 293 12.47 -18.28 -3.46
N VAL A 294 11.13 -18.29 -3.39
CA VAL A 294 10.37 -19.10 -2.43
C VAL A 294 10.66 -20.60 -2.63
N ALA A 295 10.70 -21.08 -3.88
CA ALA A 295 11.02 -22.48 -4.16
C ALA A 295 12.45 -22.85 -3.70
N VAL A 296 13.42 -21.96 -3.90
CA VAL A 296 14.81 -22.14 -3.46
C VAL A 296 14.91 -22.14 -1.93
N LEU A 297 14.28 -21.17 -1.27
CA LEU A 297 14.28 -21.05 0.20
C LEU A 297 13.48 -22.16 0.90
N ALA A 298 12.54 -22.79 0.21
CA ALA A 298 11.85 -23.98 0.70
C ALA A 298 12.73 -25.25 0.62
N HIS A 299 13.78 -25.23 -0.21
CA HIS A 299 14.59 -26.40 -0.48
C HIS A 299 15.59 -26.69 0.65
N PRO A 300 15.58 -27.90 1.24
CA PRO A 300 16.42 -28.23 2.41
C PRO A 300 17.93 -28.13 2.16
N ALA A 301 18.36 -28.33 0.92
CA ALA A 301 19.78 -28.24 0.55
C ALA A 301 20.29 -26.79 0.36
N SER A 302 19.42 -25.78 0.19
CA SER A 302 19.84 -24.42 -0.19
C SER A 302 20.70 -23.75 0.90
N TYR A 303 21.82 -23.13 0.51
CA TYR A 303 22.57 -22.27 1.42
C TYR A 303 21.83 -20.98 1.72
N LEU A 304 21.14 -20.42 0.71
CA LEU A 304 20.35 -19.21 0.87
C LEU A 304 19.24 -19.40 1.93
N SER A 305 18.63 -20.59 1.97
CA SER A 305 17.68 -20.96 3.05
C SER A 305 18.31 -20.89 4.44
N ARG A 306 19.59 -21.24 4.61
CA ARG A 306 20.28 -21.18 5.90
C ARG A 306 20.58 -19.74 6.31
N LEU A 307 20.99 -18.90 5.36
CA LEU A 307 21.21 -17.47 5.58
C LEU A 307 19.93 -16.77 6.03
N PHE A 308 18.84 -16.97 5.29
CA PHE A 308 17.53 -16.41 5.65
C PHE A 308 16.94 -17.04 6.92
N GLY A 309 17.40 -18.24 7.28
CA GLY A 309 17.03 -18.93 8.51
C GLY A 309 17.75 -18.44 9.76
N TRP A 310 18.54 -17.36 9.69
CA TRP A 310 19.21 -16.77 10.84
C TRP A 310 18.21 -16.38 11.94
N GLY A 311 18.54 -16.66 13.20
CA GLY A 311 17.63 -16.60 14.34
C GLY A 311 16.82 -15.29 14.47
N PRO A 312 17.47 -14.11 14.46
CA PRO A 312 16.77 -12.82 14.50
C PRO A 312 15.83 -12.57 13.33
N LEU A 313 16.29 -12.82 12.09
CA LEU A 313 15.50 -12.61 10.88
C LEU A 313 14.30 -13.56 10.84
N ARG A 314 14.49 -14.81 11.24
CA ARG A 314 13.43 -15.78 11.43
C ARG A 314 12.43 -15.34 12.48
N TRP A 315 12.87 -14.83 13.64
CA TRP A 315 11.97 -14.36 14.69
C TRP A 315 11.09 -13.20 14.20
N LEU A 316 11.68 -12.23 13.51
CA LEU A 316 10.96 -11.13 12.87
C LEU A 316 9.95 -11.67 11.84
N GLY A 317 10.35 -12.68 11.07
CA GLY A 317 9.50 -13.40 10.13
C GLY A 317 8.30 -14.08 10.76
N GLU A 318 8.50 -14.74 11.91
CA GLU A 318 7.43 -15.37 12.68
C GLU A 318 6.46 -14.32 13.27
N CYS A 319 6.95 -13.11 13.60
CA CYS A 319 6.15 -11.97 14.08
C CYS A 319 5.54 -11.12 12.95
N SER A 320 5.91 -11.35 11.68
CA SER A 320 5.60 -10.46 10.55
C SER A 320 4.12 -10.12 10.40
N TYR A 321 3.20 -11.05 10.69
CA TYR A 321 1.76 -10.79 10.64
C TYR A 321 1.33 -9.73 11.66
N GLY A 322 1.75 -9.86 12.93
CA GLY A 322 1.45 -8.86 13.95
C GLY A 322 2.10 -7.51 13.66
N ILE A 323 3.34 -7.53 13.14
CA ILE A 323 4.04 -6.30 12.73
C ILE A 323 3.26 -5.62 11.59
N TYR A 324 2.80 -6.39 10.60
CA TYR A 324 1.99 -5.89 9.49
C TYR A 324 0.68 -5.27 9.98
N LEU A 325 0.00 -5.86 10.98
CA LEU A 325 -1.22 -5.28 11.53
C LEU A 325 -0.99 -3.95 12.26
N TRP A 326 0.09 -3.85 13.03
CA TRP A 326 0.30 -2.70 13.92
C TRP A 326 1.08 -1.54 13.28
N HIS A 327 1.96 -1.82 12.32
CA HIS A 327 2.83 -0.77 11.77
C HIS A 327 2.04 0.39 11.16
N TYR A 328 1.02 0.08 10.38
CA TYR A 328 0.31 1.10 9.62
C TYR A 328 -0.56 1.99 10.52
N PRO A 329 -1.43 1.47 11.42
CA PRO A 329 -2.13 2.33 12.37
C PRO A 329 -1.18 3.15 13.26
N VAL A 330 -0.06 2.57 13.71
CA VAL A 330 0.93 3.30 14.51
C VAL A 330 1.50 4.49 13.72
N ILE A 331 1.90 4.29 12.46
CA ILE A 331 2.40 5.36 11.61
C ILE A 331 1.32 6.42 11.37
N ILE A 332 0.12 6.01 10.94
CA ILE A 332 -0.95 6.93 10.57
C ILE A 332 -1.48 7.75 11.75
N LEU A 333 -1.63 7.15 12.93
CA LEU A 333 -2.19 7.82 14.11
C LEU A 333 -1.18 8.71 14.85
N THR A 334 0.11 8.61 14.54
CA THR A 334 1.17 9.36 15.24
C THR A 334 1.95 10.31 14.35
N ASN A 335 1.71 10.29 13.03
CA ASN A 335 2.21 11.32 12.15
C ASN A 335 1.43 12.63 12.37
N PRO A 336 2.12 13.77 12.52
CA PRO A 336 1.47 15.07 12.61
C PRO A 336 0.73 15.37 11.30
N ILE A 337 -0.39 16.06 11.43
CA ILE A 337 -1.20 16.48 10.28
C ILE A 337 -0.32 17.38 9.40
N GLY A 338 -0.17 16.98 8.14
CA GLY A 338 0.48 17.76 7.10
C GLY A 338 2.00 17.71 7.01
N ASN A 339 2.66 16.92 7.87
CA ASN A 339 4.08 16.57 7.86
C ASN A 339 4.95 17.19 6.74
N THR A 340 5.19 18.51 6.83
CA THR A 340 6.04 19.30 5.92
C THR A 340 7.52 19.12 6.24
N GLU A 341 7.84 18.87 7.51
CA GLU A 341 9.16 18.42 7.92
C GLU A 341 9.35 16.98 7.46
N GLY A 342 10.43 16.72 6.71
CA GLY A 342 10.77 15.42 6.14
C GLY A 342 10.96 14.28 7.16
N MET A 343 11.86 13.35 6.89
CA MET A 343 12.02 12.17 7.75
C MET A 343 12.54 12.56 9.15
N ASN A 344 11.66 12.57 10.16
CA ASN A 344 12.07 12.65 11.56
C ASN A 344 12.54 11.26 12.03
N LEU A 345 13.87 11.09 12.15
CA LEU A 345 14.48 9.81 12.51
C LEU A 345 14.02 9.30 13.88
N SER A 346 13.84 10.19 14.86
CA SER A 346 13.41 9.81 16.21
C SER A 346 11.99 9.23 16.21
N ARG A 347 11.05 9.90 15.53
CA ARG A 347 9.68 9.42 15.34
C ARG A 347 9.64 8.10 14.59
N THR A 348 10.45 7.99 13.52
CA THR A 348 10.55 6.79 12.69
C THR A 348 11.00 5.57 13.51
N LEU A 349 12.08 5.71 14.29
CA LEU A 349 12.59 4.64 15.14
C LEU A 349 11.58 4.26 16.24
N TRP A 350 10.89 5.25 16.81
CA TRP A 350 9.83 5.02 17.79
C TRP A 350 8.66 4.24 17.19
N GLN A 351 8.17 4.62 16.00
CA GLN A 351 7.06 3.95 15.30
C GLN A 351 7.40 2.49 15.00
N ILE A 352 8.62 2.21 14.50
CA ILE A 352 9.11 0.84 14.27
C ILE A 352 9.14 0.06 15.59
N GLY A 353 9.73 0.65 16.64
CA GLY A 353 9.85 0.02 17.95
C GLY A 353 8.50 -0.35 18.55
N VAL A 354 7.55 0.59 18.58
CA VAL A 354 6.20 0.36 19.10
C VAL A 354 5.47 -0.72 18.31
N SER A 355 5.59 -0.71 16.98
CA SER A 355 4.95 -1.71 16.12
C SER A 355 5.45 -3.13 16.41
N ILE A 356 6.77 -3.29 16.60
CA ILE A 356 7.38 -4.58 16.95
C ILE A 356 6.98 -5.01 18.37
N ILE A 357 6.94 -4.08 19.33
CA ILE A 357 6.54 -4.37 20.71
C ILE A 357 5.07 -4.82 20.76
N LEU A 358 4.16 -4.08 20.13
CA LEU A 358 2.73 -4.45 20.09
C LEU A 358 2.52 -5.80 19.40
N ALA A 359 3.23 -6.06 18.30
CA ALA A 359 3.21 -7.36 17.62
C ALA A 359 3.72 -8.49 18.53
N ALA A 360 4.83 -8.29 19.23
CA ALA A 360 5.40 -9.28 20.14
C ALA A 360 4.48 -9.54 21.34
N LEU A 361 3.91 -8.49 21.95
CA LEU A 361 2.97 -8.61 23.06
C LEU A 361 1.70 -9.36 22.61
N SER A 362 1.11 -8.98 21.48
CA SER A 362 -0.06 -9.67 20.91
C SER A 362 0.24 -11.15 20.66
N ARG A 363 1.40 -11.45 20.06
CA ARG A 363 1.84 -12.81 19.77
C ARG A 363 1.92 -13.67 21.04
N TYR A 364 2.65 -13.20 22.05
CA TYR A 364 2.94 -14.00 23.24
C TYR A 364 1.79 -14.07 24.24
N LEU A 365 1.02 -12.98 24.36
CA LEU A 365 -0.07 -12.89 25.35
C LEU A 365 -1.40 -13.43 24.83
N ILE A 366 -1.62 -13.38 23.51
CA ILE A 366 -2.94 -13.66 22.90
C ILE A 366 -2.84 -14.77 21.86
N GLU A 367 -2.06 -14.58 20.80
CA GLU A 367 -2.06 -15.49 19.64
C GLU A 367 -1.54 -16.90 19.99
N GLU A 368 -0.35 -17.02 20.59
CA GLU A 368 0.25 -18.32 20.92
C GLU A 368 -0.61 -19.15 21.90
N PRO A 369 -1.17 -18.56 22.98
CA PRO A 369 -2.12 -19.25 23.85
C PRO A 369 -3.36 -19.78 23.13
N ILE A 370 -3.91 -19.04 22.15
CA ILE A 370 -5.09 -19.46 21.38
C ILE A 370 -4.73 -20.53 20.34
N ARG A 371 -3.58 -20.36 19.68
CA ARG A 371 -3.12 -21.24 18.59
C ARG A 371 -2.74 -22.63 19.08
N TYR A 372 -1.98 -22.71 20.17
CA TYR A 372 -1.40 -23.97 20.65
C TYR A 372 -2.02 -24.50 21.95
N GLY A 373 -2.77 -23.66 22.68
CA GLY A 373 -3.18 -23.93 24.05
C GLY A 373 -1.99 -23.87 25.03
N ARG A 374 -2.22 -23.49 26.30
CA ARG A 374 -1.15 -23.44 27.33
C ARG A 374 -0.41 -24.77 27.57
N ARG A 375 -0.99 -25.91 27.15
CA ARG A 375 -0.46 -27.28 27.37
C ARG A 375 0.83 -27.62 26.62
N LYS A 376 1.09 -27.02 25.44
CA LYS A 376 2.31 -27.34 24.65
C LYS A 376 3.48 -26.37 24.90
N GLN A 377 3.21 -25.18 25.44
CA GLN A 377 4.23 -24.15 25.72
C GLN A 377 5.12 -24.55 26.91
N VAL A 378 4.56 -25.24 27.91
CA VAL A 378 5.29 -25.80 29.06
C VAL A 378 6.08 -27.06 28.69
N ARG A 379 5.54 -27.92 27.80
CA ARG A 379 6.21 -29.18 27.38
C ARG A 379 7.47 -28.96 26.54
N ARG A 380 7.63 -27.78 25.91
CA ARG A 380 8.89 -27.39 25.23
C ARG A 380 9.93 -26.79 26.18
N ARG A 381 9.57 -26.56 27.45
CA ARG A 381 10.45 -25.91 28.45
C ARG A 381 10.70 -26.72 29.74
N ARG A 382 9.96 -27.79 30.03
CA ARG A 382 10.23 -28.68 31.18
C ARG A 382 9.82 -30.12 30.89
N SER A 383 10.80 -30.99 30.68
CA SER A 383 10.72 -32.37 31.15
C SER A 383 10.85 -32.32 32.67
N ASP A 384 9.77 -32.68 33.36
CA ASP A 384 9.61 -32.92 34.80
C ASP A 384 8.53 -32.04 35.43
N LEU A 385 7.35 -32.64 35.54
CA LEU A 385 6.41 -32.65 36.67
C LEU A 385 5.03 -33.01 36.12
N GLN A 386 4.58 -34.20 36.54
CA GLN A 386 3.26 -34.74 36.31
C GLN A 386 2.21 -33.92 37.07
N TRP A 387 0.97 -34.03 36.59
CA TRP A 387 -0.28 -33.47 37.10
C TRP A 387 -0.62 -32.03 36.72
N TRP A 388 -1.68 -31.88 35.92
CA TRP A 388 -2.90 -31.06 36.16
C TRP A 388 -3.74 -31.02 34.87
N HIS A 389 -4.94 -31.61 34.91
CA HIS A 389 -5.84 -31.70 33.76
C HIS A 389 -6.76 -30.46 33.66
N ARG A 390 -6.54 -29.59 32.65
CA ARG A 390 -7.51 -28.98 31.66
C ARG A 390 -7.23 -27.49 31.34
N PRO A 391 -6.84 -27.12 30.09
CA PRO A 391 -7.00 -25.74 29.63
C PRO A 391 -7.40 -25.64 28.13
N LEU A 392 -8.70 -25.68 27.84
CA LEU A 392 -9.29 -25.13 26.60
C LEU A 392 -10.18 -23.91 26.90
N ALA A 393 -10.70 -23.80 28.13
CA ALA A 393 -11.69 -22.78 28.48
C ALA A 393 -11.13 -21.34 28.58
N LEU A 394 -9.86 -21.15 28.95
CA LEU A 394 -9.34 -19.80 29.26
C LEU A 394 -8.95 -18.98 28.02
N SER A 395 -8.30 -19.56 27.01
CA SER A 395 -7.94 -18.87 25.76
C SER A 395 -9.18 -18.56 24.91
N THR A 396 -10.15 -19.46 24.93
CA THR A 396 -11.47 -19.25 24.30
C THR A 396 -12.22 -18.12 24.99
N LYS A 397 -12.19 -18.04 26.34
CA LYS A 397 -12.74 -16.91 27.10
C LYS A 397 -12.06 -15.58 26.74
N ILE A 398 -10.73 -15.51 26.68
CA ILE A 398 -10.03 -14.27 26.30
C ILE A 398 -10.39 -13.83 24.87
N SER A 399 -10.44 -14.75 23.91
CA SER A 399 -10.84 -14.43 22.52
C SER A 399 -12.28 -13.94 22.46
N LEU A 400 -13.19 -14.61 23.17
CA LEU A 400 -14.59 -14.20 23.28
C LEU A 400 -14.72 -12.87 24.02
N SER A 401 -13.90 -12.57 25.01
CA SER A 401 -13.89 -11.28 25.71
C SER A 401 -13.39 -10.14 24.83
N ILE A 402 -12.36 -10.36 24.00
CA ILE A 402 -11.88 -9.35 23.04
C ILE A 402 -12.93 -9.13 21.95
N LEU A 403 -13.50 -10.22 21.41
CA LEU A 403 -14.58 -10.14 20.42
C LEU A 403 -15.82 -9.46 21.00
N LEU A 404 -16.18 -9.78 22.25
CA LEU A 404 -17.30 -9.17 22.96
C LEU A 404 -17.00 -7.70 23.28
N MET A 405 -15.77 -7.35 23.65
CA MET A 405 -15.36 -5.96 23.86
C MET A 405 -15.44 -5.16 22.56
N PHE A 406 -14.98 -5.73 21.45
CA PHE A 406 -15.17 -5.16 20.12
C PHE A 406 -16.66 -5.00 19.79
N LEU A 407 -17.47 -6.03 20.02
CA LEU A 407 -18.91 -6.00 19.73
C LEU A 407 -19.65 -4.99 20.62
N ILE A 408 -19.32 -4.92 21.91
CA ILE A 408 -19.86 -3.95 22.85
C ILE A 408 -19.47 -2.55 22.40
N LEU A 409 -18.19 -2.30 22.12
CA LEU A 409 -17.71 -1.02 21.59
C LEU A 409 -18.45 -0.66 20.30
N PHE A 410 -18.59 -1.60 19.38
CA PHE A 410 -19.28 -1.38 18.12
C PHE A 410 -20.77 -1.04 18.30
N VAL A 411 -21.47 -1.74 19.22
CA VAL A 411 -22.90 -1.54 19.51
C VAL A 411 -23.15 -0.26 20.32
N THR A 412 -22.35 0.04 21.36
CA THR A 412 -22.47 1.28 22.15
C THR A 412 -22.25 2.50 21.27
N LEU A 413 -21.33 2.40 20.31
CA LEU A 413 -21.10 3.44 19.32
C LEU A 413 -22.25 3.62 18.32
N ASN A 414 -23.11 2.62 18.10
CA ASN A 414 -24.33 2.77 17.29
C ASN A 414 -25.48 3.41 18.08
N GLY A 415 -25.61 3.11 19.38
CA GLY A 415 -26.58 3.76 20.26
C GLY A 415 -26.29 5.24 20.51
N GLY A 416 -25.02 5.63 20.59
CA GLY A 416 -24.61 7.04 20.76
C GLY A 416 -24.88 7.95 19.55
N MET A 417 -24.98 7.40 18.33
CA MET A 417 -25.21 8.20 17.11
C MET A 417 -26.62 8.79 17.03
N GLN A 418 -27.66 8.13 17.56
CA GLN A 418 -29.00 8.73 17.61
C GLN A 418 -29.07 9.97 18.50
N ILE A 419 -28.21 10.04 19.52
CA ILE A 419 -28.12 11.19 20.43
C ILE A 419 -27.26 12.29 19.79
N SER A 420 -26.19 11.90 19.08
CA SER A 420 -25.28 12.83 18.40
C SER A 420 -25.88 13.45 17.14
N GLU A 421 -26.63 12.74 16.29
CA GLU A 421 -27.32 13.36 15.13
C GLU A 421 -28.29 14.46 15.56
N LYS A 422 -29.02 14.26 16.67
CA LYS A 422 -29.89 15.29 17.27
C LYS A 422 -29.12 16.46 17.90
N ALA A 423 -27.86 16.26 18.26
CA ALA A 423 -26.99 17.30 18.83
C ALA A 423 -26.14 18.02 17.76
N LEU A 424 -25.71 17.32 16.71
CA LEU A 424 -24.94 17.85 15.58
C LEU A 424 -25.83 18.68 14.63
N ALA A 425 -27.12 18.32 14.52
CA ALA A 425 -28.12 19.17 13.86
C ALA A 425 -28.35 20.52 14.56
N LYS A 426 -27.71 20.77 15.72
CA LYS A 426 -27.74 22.03 16.47
C LYS A 426 -26.36 22.69 16.64
N SER A 427 -25.30 22.16 16.01
CA SER A 427 -23.97 22.78 16.05
C SER A 427 -23.72 23.65 14.81
N PRO A 428 -23.28 24.92 14.93
CA PRO A 428 -23.13 25.84 13.78
C PRO A 428 -21.92 25.56 12.87
N VAL A 429 -21.31 24.38 12.93
CA VAL A 429 -19.95 24.16 12.41
C VAL A 429 -19.91 23.77 10.92
N THR A 430 -21.05 23.54 10.27
CA THR A 430 -21.09 23.11 8.85
C THR A 430 -21.51 24.21 7.87
N GLN A 431 -21.34 25.49 8.22
CA GLN A 431 -21.53 26.61 7.26
C GLN A 431 -20.32 27.54 7.08
N ASN A 432 -19.24 27.43 7.86
CA ASN A 432 -18.20 28.45 7.91
C ASN A 432 -16.87 28.14 7.20
N GLN A 433 -16.80 27.12 6.32
CA GLN A 433 -15.59 26.89 5.49
C GLN A 433 -15.72 27.40 4.05
N ALA A 434 -16.82 28.07 3.69
CA ALA A 434 -16.98 28.74 2.40
C ALA A 434 -17.11 30.28 2.49
N GLN A 435 -16.95 30.90 3.68
CA GLN A 435 -17.28 32.33 3.85
C GLN A 435 -16.37 33.14 4.80
N VAL A 436 -15.17 32.66 5.16
CA VAL A 436 -14.19 33.50 5.88
C VAL A 436 -12.95 33.74 5.01
N ALA A 437 -13.19 34.29 3.82
CA ALA A 437 -12.28 35.28 3.29
C ALA A 437 -12.98 36.61 3.56
N ASP A 438 -12.49 37.33 4.57
CA ASP A 438 -12.89 38.72 4.77
C ASP A 438 -12.58 39.47 3.46
N LYS A 439 -13.61 39.77 2.68
CA LYS A 439 -13.47 40.45 1.38
C LYS A 439 -12.84 41.82 1.54
N ASP A 440 -12.90 42.40 2.75
CA ASP A 440 -12.52 43.78 3.00
C ASP A 440 -11.00 43.98 3.17
N GLU A 441 -10.21 42.94 3.50
CA GLU A 441 -8.73 43.04 3.56
C GLU A 441 -8.01 42.63 2.27
N ILE A 442 -8.67 41.90 1.36
CA ILE A 442 -8.13 41.58 0.02
C ILE A 442 -8.30 42.77 -0.95
N THR A 443 -9.25 43.67 -0.69
CA THR A 443 -9.51 44.89 -1.46
C THR A 443 -8.56 46.07 -1.17
N GLY A 444 -7.61 45.91 -0.23
CA GLY A 444 -6.70 46.98 0.21
C GLY A 444 -5.57 47.36 -0.77
N MET A 445 -5.52 46.77 -1.97
CA MET A 445 -4.53 47.10 -3.00
C MET A 445 -5.22 47.68 -4.22
N GLY A 446 -5.60 48.95 -4.12
CA GLY A 446 -5.60 49.82 -5.30
C GLY A 446 -4.18 49.90 -5.87
N PRO A 447 -4.02 50.16 -7.17
CA PRO A 447 -2.71 50.17 -7.81
C PRO A 447 -1.76 51.13 -7.09
N LYS A 448 -0.63 50.63 -6.57
CA LYS A 448 0.49 51.51 -6.23
C LYS A 448 0.88 52.25 -7.50
N ALA A 449 0.86 53.57 -7.44
CA ALA A 449 0.92 54.48 -8.56
C ALA A 449 2.30 54.58 -9.26
N THR A 450 3.05 53.48 -9.39
CA THR A 450 4.40 53.51 -9.99
C THR A 450 4.69 52.52 -11.12
N ASP A 451 3.88 51.49 -11.39
CA ASP A 451 4.20 50.52 -12.47
C ASP A 451 3.26 50.59 -13.68
N LYS A 452 3.03 51.80 -14.21
CA LYS A 452 2.26 52.00 -15.45
C LYS A 452 3.02 51.70 -16.75
N LYS A 453 4.18 51.03 -16.70
CA LYS A 453 5.00 50.80 -17.91
C LYS A 453 4.84 49.44 -18.59
N ASN A 454 4.42 48.38 -17.90
CA ASN A 454 4.19 47.06 -18.50
C ASN A 454 2.80 46.53 -18.10
N ALA A 455 1.72 47.13 -18.61
CA ALA A 455 0.36 46.65 -18.34
C ALA A 455 0.08 45.41 -19.20
N ILE A 456 0.26 44.22 -18.62
CA ILE A 456 -0.12 42.95 -19.24
C ILE A 456 -1.64 42.93 -19.42
N ASN A 457 -2.10 42.63 -20.64
CA ASN A 457 -3.52 42.46 -20.93
C ASN A 457 -4.00 41.11 -20.39
N GLY A 458 -4.92 41.12 -19.42
CA GLY A 458 -5.48 39.89 -18.86
C GLY A 458 -6.26 39.06 -19.89
N ASP A 459 -6.91 39.70 -20.87
CA ASP A 459 -7.72 39.02 -21.88
C ASP A 459 -6.92 38.02 -22.75
N ASP A 460 -5.60 38.20 -22.85
CA ASP A 460 -4.71 37.31 -23.61
C ASP A 460 -4.21 36.12 -22.78
N ILE A 461 -4.61 35.99 -21.50
CA ILE A 461 -4.09 34.98 -20.57
C ILE A 461 -5.19 34.00 -20.15
N THR A 462 -4.84 32.72 -20.17
CA THR A 462 -5.68 31.66 -19.61
C THR A 462 -4.91 30.81 -18.62
N ILE A 463 -5.51 30.51 -17.47
CA ILE A 463 -4.95 29.60 -16.48
C ILE A 463 -5.84 28.36 -16.37
N ILE A 464 -5.22 27.19 -16.50
CA ILE A 464 -5.83 25.91 -16.19
C ILE A 464 -5.18 25.39 -14.92
N GLY A 465 -5.93 25.46 -13.82
CA GLY A 465 -5.43 25.15 -12.48
C GLY A 465 -6.21 24.05 -11.77
N ASP A 466 -5.68 23.61 -10.64
CA ASP A 466 -6.39 22.75 -9.70
C ASP A 466 -6.94 23.54 -8.49
N SER A 467 -7.12 22.87 -7.36
CA SER A 467 -7.57 23.47 -6.11
C SER A 467 -6.71 24.64 -5.63
N LEU A 468 -5.41 24.64 -5.93
CA LEU A 468 -4.50 25.67 -5.44
C LEU A 468 -4.80 27.01 -6.12
N MET A 469 -5.10 26.98 -7.42
CA MET A 469 -5.48 28.15 -8.20
C MET A 469 -6.82 28.79 -7.76
N ILE A 470 -7.79 28.01 -7.25
CA ILE A 470 -9.09 28.54 -6.79
C ILE A 470 -8.91 29.64 -5.74
N ASN A 471 -7.95 29.45 -4.83
CA ASN A 471 -7.70 30.41 -3.75
C ASN A 471 -6.86 31.62 -4.21
N VAL A 472 -6.07 31.46 -5.27
CA VAL A 472 -5.22 32.51 -5.85
C VAL A 472 -5.99 33.38 -6.85
N GLU A 473 -7.06 32.86 -7.46
CA GLU A 473 -7.89 33.53 -8.46
C GLU A 473 -8.24 35.00 -8.13
N PRO A 474 -8.66 35.36 -6.89
CA PRO A 474 -8.99 36.75 -6.56
C PRO A 474 -7.79 37.71 -6.65
N VAL A 475 -6.58 37.23 -6.34
CA VAL A 475 -5.33 38.03 -6.42
C VAL A 475 -5.02 38.34 -7.88
N LEU A 476 -5.15 37.35 -8.75
CA LEU A 476 -4.86 37.48 -10.18
C LEU A 476 -5.91 38.32 -10.90
N GLN A 477 -7.20 38.14 -10.63
CA GLN A 477 -8.27 38.94 -11.24
C GLN A 477 -8.17 40.43 -10.91
N ASN A 478 -7.68 40.78 -9.72
CA ASN A 478 -7.47 42.18 -9.34
C ASN A 478 -6.30 42.83 -10.11
N ARG A 479 -5.23 42.06 -10.37
CA ARG A 479 -4.01 42.55 -11.04
C ARG A 479 -4.07 42.45 -12.56
N LEU A 480 -4.81 41.49 -13.09
CA LEU A 480 -4.97 41.19 -14.51
C LEU A 480 -6.47 41.12 -14.87
N PRO A 481 -7.17 42.26 -14.94
CA PRO A 481 -8.57 42.28 -15.37
C PRO A 481 -8.72 41.61 -16.74
N GLY A 482 -9.72 40.74 -16.89
CA GLY A 482 -9.98 40.01 -18.15
C GLY A 482 -9.39 38.59 -18.22
N ILE A 483 -8.50 38.23 -17.28
CA ILE A 483 -7.89 36.89 -17.23
C ILE A 483 -8.94 35.77 -17.13
N VAL A 484 -8.77 34.73 -17.95
CA VAL A 484 -9.59 33.52 -17.89
C VAL A 484 -8.92 32.53 -16.94
N ILE A 485 -9.56 32.24 -15.81
CA ILE A 485 -9.09 31.22 -14.86
C ILE A 485 -10.13 30.11 -14.80
N ASP A 486 -9.72 28.90 -15.18
CA ASP A 486 -10.53 27.71 -15.00
C ASP A 486 -9.80 26.80 -14.01
N ALA A 487 -10.28 26.79 -12.76
CA ALA A 487 -9.71 26.04 -11.64
C ALA A 487 -10.76 25.09 -11.03
N GLN A 488 -10.35 23.87 -10.66
CA GLN A 488 -11.27 22.87 -10.12
C GLN A 488 -10.61 21.99 -9.07
N LEU A 489 -11.35 21.75 -7.97
CA LEU A 489 -10.94 20.85 -6.89
C LEU A 489 -10.67 19.44 -7.43
N GLY A 490 -9.48 18.91 -7.15
CA GLY A 490 -9.09 17.55 -7.52
C GLY A 490 -8.81 17.35 -9.01
N ARG A 491 -8.68 18.42 -9.81
CA ARG A 491 -8.37 18.31 -11.24
C ARG A 491 -7.06 17.59 -11.49
N GLN A 492 -7.07 16.74 -12.51
CA GLN A 492 -5.94 15.92 -12.94
C GLN A 492 -5.48 16.32 -14.35
N MET A 493 -4.18 16.11 -14.64
CA MET A 493 -3.56 16.47 -15.93
C MET A 493 -4.29 15.85 -17.14
N TYR A 494 -4.82 14.63 -17.02
CA TYR A 494 -5.50 13.96 -18.12
C TYR A 494 -6.78 14.68 -18.60
N GLN A 495 -7.34 15.56 -17.77
CA GLN A 495 -8.54 16.34 -18.09
C GLN A 495 -8.21 17.60 -18.90
N ALA A 496 -6.96 18.06 -18.88
CA ALA A 496 -6.54 19.32 -19.50
C ALA A 496 -6.80 19.37 -21.02
N PRO A 497 -6.50 18.32 -21.83
CA PRO A 497 -6.71 18.39 -23.29
C PRO A 497 -8.18 18.63 -23.71
N ASP A 498 -9.13 18.01 -23.00
CA ASP A 498 -10.56 18.18 -23.28
C ASP A 498 -11.03 19.58 -22.88
N LEU A 499 -10.50 20.11 -21.78
CA LEU A 499 -10.76 21.47 -21.33
C LEU A 499 -10.17 22.51 -22.29
N ILE A 500 -8.93 22.34 -22.73
CA ILE A 500 -8.28 23.21 -23.72
C ILE A 500 -9.12 23.25 -25.00
N SER A 501 -9.55 22.08 -25.48
CA SER A 501 -10.43 21.97 -26.66
C SER A 501 -11.76 22.72 -26.47
N LYS A 502 -12.33 22.69 -25.25
CA LYS A 502 -13.55 23.43 -24.90
C LYS A 502 -13.30 24.94 -24.90
N LEU A 503 -12.27 25.43 -24.19
CA LEU A 503 -11.92 26.84 -24.10
C LEU A 503 -11.60 27.44 -25.47
N GLN A 504 -10.91 26.68 -26.33
CA GLN A 504 -10.63 27.09 -27.70
C GLN A 504 -11.91 27.26 -28.53
N LYS A 505 -12.88 26.35 -28.41
CA LYS A 505 -14.19 26.47 -29.09
C LYS A 505 -15.03 27.63 -28.59
N GLU A 506 -14.89 27.97 -27.31
CA GLU A 506 -15.57 29.11 -26.69
C GLU A 506 -14.89 30.46 -26.98
N GLY A 507 -13.73 30.46 -27.65
CA GLY A 507 -12.95 31.69 -27.88
C GLY A 507 -12.34 32.28 -26.61
N LYS A 508 -12.18 31.46 -25.56
CA LYS A 508 -11.67 31.85 -24.24
C LYS A 508 -10.23 31.41 -23.98
N LEU A 509 -9.59 30.73 -24.93
CA LEU A 509 -8.19 30.34 -24.83
C LEU A 509 -7.31 31.51 -25.28
N GLY A 510 -6.57 32.09 -24.34
CA GLY A 510 -5.65 33.19 -24.55
C GLY A 510 -4.40 32.79 -25.35
N LYS A 511 -3.57 33.80 -25.66
CA LYS A 511 -2.27 33.64 -26.32
C LYS A 511 -1.19 33.11 -25.39
N ILE A 512 -1.35 33.32 -24.08
CA ILE A 512 -0.48 32.78 -23.05
C ILE A 512 -1.31 31.84 -22.16
N VAL A 513 -0.85 30.61 -22.00
CA VAL A 513 -1.55 29.60 -21.18
C VAL A 513 -0.67 29.16 -20.03
N ILE A 514 -1.18 29.28 -18.80
CA ILE A 514 -0.54 28.77 -17.58
C ILE A 514 -1.20 27.43 -17.20
N ILE A 515 -0.40 26.40 -17.01
CA ILE A 515 -0.85 25.09 -16.50
C ILE A 515 -0.31 24.90 -15.08
N GLU A 516 -1.22 24.87 -14.12
CA GLU A 516 -0.98 24.57 -12.71
C GLU A 516 -1.68 23.24 -12.39
N LEU A 517 -1.04 22.12 -12.69
CA LEU A 517 -1.59 20.78 -12.46
C LEU A 517 -0.50 19.84 -11.99
N GLY A 518 -0.82 19.04 -10.97
CA GLY A 518 0.08 18.04 -10.40
C GLY A 518 0.05 18.00 -8.87
N THR A 519 -0.53 19.03 -8.23
CA THR A 519 -0.73 19.04 -6.78
C THR A 519 -1.57 17.82 -6.41
N ASN A 520 -2.67 17.59 -7.15
CA ASN A 520 -3.67 16.55 -6.89
C ASN A 520 -3.31 15.10 -7.28
N GLY A 521 -2.18 14.86 -7.93
CA GLY A 521 -1.81 13.52 -8.37
C GLY A 521 -0.70 13.52 -9.41
N SER A 522 -0.11 12.35 -9.62
CA SER A 522 0.94 12.17 -10.63
C SER A 522 0.37 12.15 -12.05
N PHE A 523 1.22 12.39 -13.04
CA PHE A 523 0.89 12.20 -14.45
C PHE A 523 2.11 11.72 -15.24
N THR A 524 1.87 11.23 -16.45
CA THR A 524 2.89 10.69 -17.36
C THR A 524 3.40 11.75 -18.33
N GLU A 525 4.62 11.56 -18.84
CA GLU A 525 5.18 12.36 -19.94
C GLU A 525 4.20 12.44 -21.12
N LYS A 526 3.59 11.31 -21.50
CA LYS A 526 2.62 11.25 -22.60
C LYS A 526 1.38 12.12 -22.36
N GLN A 527 0.87 12.20 -21.13
CA GLN A 527 -0.26 13.08 -20.82
C GLN A 527 0.16 14.55 -20.94
N LEU A 528 1.33 14.91 -20.42
CA LEU A 528 1.84 16.27 -20.53
C LEU A 528 2.11 16.66 -21.99
N THR A 529 2.78 15.82 -22.77
CA THR A 529 2.95 15.99 -24.23
C THR A 529 1.61 16.17 -24.93
N LYS A 530 0.59 15.35 -24.62
CA LYS A 530 -0.76 15.52 -25.21
C LYS A 530 -1.40 16.86 -24.84
N THR A 531 -1.20 17.34 -23.61
CA THR A 531 -1.66 18.67 -23.17
C THR A 531 -0.95 19.78 -23.94
N LEU A 532 0.39 19.74 -24.03
CA LEU A 532 1.17 20.74 -24.77
C LEU A 532 0.88 20.72 -26.28
N ASP A 533 0.67 19.53 -26.86
CA ASP A 533 0.28 19.39 -28.26
C ASP A 533 -1.07 20.03 -28.57
N SER A 534 -2.00 20.03 -27.60
CA SER A 534 -3.28 20.75 -27.74
C SER A 534 -3.13 22.28 -27.67
N LEU A 535 -1.96 22.78 -27.28
CA LEU A 535 -1.62 24.19 -27.13
C LEU A 535 -0.63 24.70 -28.20
N GLN A 536 -0.36 23.96 -29.28
CA GLN A 536 0.63 24.36 -30.30
C GLN A 536 0.37 25.72 -30.99
N ARG A 537 -0.85 26.26 -30.89
CA ARG A 537 -1.23 27.58 -31.45
C ARG A 537 -1.09 28.74 -30.45
N THR A 538 -0.73 28.42 -29.22
CA THR A 538 -0.54 29.37 -28.13
C THR A 538 0.86 29.97 -28.28
N GLU A 539 0.98 31.28 -28.15
CA GLU A 539 2.27 31.98 -28.30
C GLU A 539 3.25 31.53 -27.20
N GLU A 540 2.73 31.33 -25.99
CA GLU A 540 3.54 30.90 -24.85
C GLU A 540 2.77 29.98 -23.88
N ILE A 541 3.49 29.01 -23.30
CA ILE A 541 2.98 28.10 -22.28
C ILE A 541 3.85 28.20 -21.03
N LEU A 542 3.24 28.49 -19.89
CA LEU A 542 3.91 28.50 -18.59
C LEU A 542 3.46 27.28 -17.79
N LEU A 543 4.42 26.43 -17.43
CA LEU A 543 4.17 25.29 -16.54
C LEU A 543 4.57 25.66 -15.13
N VAL A 544 3.73 25.39 -14.14
CA VAL A 544 4.08 25.61 -12.73
C VAL A 544 4.34 24.27 -12.07
N ASN A 545 5.54 24.09 -11.51
CA ASN A 545 5.85 22.88 -10.74
C ASN A 545 5.22 22.94 -9.33
N THR A 546 5.20 21.80 -8.67
CA THR A 546 4.36 21.61 -7.47
C THR A 546 5.21 21.51 -6.21
N ARG A 547 4.68 22.02 -5.11
CA ARG A 547 5.18 21.76 -3.76
C ARG A 547 4.06 21.19 -2.92
N VAL A 548 4.20 19.92 -2.56
CA VAL A 548 3.19 19.13 -1.88
C VAL A 548 3.92 18.03 -1.09
N PRO A 549 3.66 17.82 0.22
CA PRO A 549 4.35 16.82 1.04
C PRO A 549 3.86 15.39 0.72
N LYS A 550 4.02 14.98 -0.54
CA LYS A 550 3.47 13.76 -1.11
C LYS A 550 4.51 13.05 -1.99
N PRO A 551 4.52 11.71 -2.01
CA PRO A 551 5.53 10.94 -2.76
C PRO A 551 5.55 11.18 -4.27
N TRP A 552 4.50 11.77 -4.85
CA TRP A 552 4.43 12.08 -6.28
C TRP A 552 5.04 13.44 -6.65
N GLU A 553 5.35 14.31 -5.69
CA GLU A 553 5.91 15.66 -5.96
C GLU A 553 7.14 15.57 -6.86
N SER A 554 8.10 14.70 -6.53
CA SER A 554 9.31 14.52 -7.34
C SER A 554 9.00 13.99 -8.74
N VAL A 555 8.04 13.06 -8.86
CA VAL A 555 7.66 12.50 -10.17
C VAL A 555 7.02 13.56 -11.06
N VAL A 556 6.15 14.41 -10.49
CA VAL A 556 5.53 15.53 -11.20
C VAL A 556 6.59 16.53 -11.63
N ASN A 557 7.44 16.98 -10.71
CA ASN A 557 8.44 18.01 -10.99
C ASN A 557 9.48 17.53 -12.00
N GLU A 558 9.96 16.28 -11.91
CA GLU A 558 10.85 15.68 -12.92
C GLU A 558 10.18 15.58 -14.29
N THR A 559 8.90 15.21 -14.35
CA THR A 559 8.15 15.10 -15.61
C THR A 559 7.97 16.47 -16.26
N LEU A 560 7.62 17.50 -15.48
CA LEU A 560 7.48 18.87 -15.96
C LEU A 560 8.80 19.39 -16.53
N THR A 561 9.89 19.28 -15.78
CA THR A 561 11.22 19.72 -16.23
C THR A 561 11.63 19.03 -17.52
N LYS A 562 11.57 17.69 -17.56
CA LYS A 562 12.00 16.91 -18.72
C LYS A 562 11.21 17.20 -19.99
N VAL A 563 9.88 17.34 -19.89
CA VAL A 563 9.04 17.59 -21.07
C VAL A 563 9.13 19.04 -21.51
N ALA A 564 9.21 20.01 -20.58
CA ALA A 564 9.33 21.43 -20.90
C ALA A 564 10.56 21.71 -21.79
N GLU A 565 11.70 21.06 -21.52
CA GLU A 565 12.93 21.19 -22.32
C GLU A 565 12.74 20.83 -23.81
N SER A 566 11.71 20.05 -24.14
CA SER A 566 11.41 19.63 -25.53
C SER A 566 10.45 20.55 -26.26
N TYR A 567 9.89 21.59 -25.61
CA TYR A 567 8.91 22.50 -26.18
C TYR A 567 9.42 23.96 -26.16
N PRO A 568 9.75 24.55 -27.32
CA PRO A 568 10.46 25.83 -27.38
C PRO A 568 9.63 27.04 -26.91
N ASN A 569 8.30 26.95 -26.97
CA ASN A 569 7.37 27.98 -26.47
C ASN A 569 6.90 27.68 -25.03
N THR A 570 7.59 26.82 -24.30
CA THR A 570 7.22 26.41 -22.94
C THR A 570 8.30 26.79 -21.94
N LYS A 571 7.90 27.44 -20.84
CA LYS A 571 8.79 27.83 -19.73
C LYS A 571 8.29 27.23 -18.41
N LEU A 572 9.22 26.77 -17.59
CA LEU A 572 8.92 26.24 -16.26
C LEU A 572 9.06 27.34 -15.20
N ILE A 573 8.01 27.55 -14.42
CA ILE A 573 8.00 28.35 -13.19
C ILE A 573 8.28 27.41 -12.02
N ASP A 574 9.44 27.60 -11.39
CA ASP A 574 9.91 26.75 -10.28
C ASP A 574 9.35 27.21 -8.93
N TRP A 575 8.03 27.12 -8.75
CA TRP A 575 7.35 27.39 -7.48
C TRP A 575 7.92 26.56 -6.32
N HIS A 576 8.31 25.31 -6.57
CA HIS A 576 8.92 24.44 -5.58
C HIS A 576 10.19 25.07 -4.98
N LEU A 577 11.11 25.55 -5.83
CA LEU A 577 12.31 26.25 -5.37
C LEU A 577 12.00 27.62 -4.78
N LEU A 578 11.14 28.41 -5.45
CA LEU A 578 10.82 29.79 -5.04
C LEU A 578 10.11 29.87 -3.69
N SER A 579 9.32 28.86 -3.34
CA SER A 579 8.68 28.78 -2.03
C SER A 579 9.60 28.18 -0.95
N SER A 580 10.74 27.60 -1.32
CA SER A 580 11.64 26.92 -0.37
C SER A 580 12.08 27.86 0.76
N GLY A 581 11.99 27.40 2.01
CA GLY A 581 12.25 28.21 3.21
C GLY A 581 11.07 29.07 3.68
N HIS A 582 9.96 29.11 2.93
CA HIS A 582 8.72 29.82 3.29
C HIS A 582 7.62 28.85 3.75
N GLU A 583 7.82 28.18 4.89
CA GLU A 583 6.78 27.33 5.51
C GLU A 583 5.52 28.15 5.88
N ASP A 584 5.66 29.46 6.11
CA ASP A 584 4.57 30.39 6.40
C ASP A 584 3.61 30.62 5.22
N TYR A 585 4.01 30.23 4.00
CA TYR A 585 3.14 30.27 2.83
C TYR A 585 2.08 29.18 2.84
N PHE A 586 2.25 28.13 3.63
CA PHE A 586 1.36 26.97 3.64
C PHE A 586 0.64 26.84 4.98
N TYR A 587 -0.62 26.41 4.92
CA TYR A 587 -1.29 25.89 6.10
C TYR A 587 -0.55 24.63 6.59
N PRO A 588 -0.82 24.17 7.83
CA PRO A 588 -0.12 23.01 8.38
C PRO A 588 -0.19 21.75 7.52
N ASP A 589 -1.16 21.63 6.60
CA ASP A 589 -1.28 20.52 5.66
C ASP A 589 -0.18 20.47 4.57
N GLY A 590 0.60 21.54 4.41
CA GLY A 590 1.69 21.67 3.46
C GLY A 590 1.25 21.80 1.99
N VAL A 591 -0.04 22.00 1.73
CA VAL A 591 -0.59 22.06 0.37
C VAL A 591 -1.32 23.39 0.14
N HIS A 592 -2.25 23.73 1.04
CA HIS A 592 -3.06 24.93 0.86
C HIS A 592 -2.28 26.17 1.27
N LEU A 593 -2.40 27.23 0.47
CA LEU A 593 -1.70 28.48 0.73
C LEU A 593 -2.40 29.32 1.79
N THR A 594 -1.62 29.91 2.68
CA THR A 594 -2.06 31.00 3.57
C THR A 594 -2.30 32.27 2.77
N GLN A 595 -2.83 33.33 3.40
CA GLN A 595 -2.98 34.62 2.72
C GLN A 595 -1.66 35.21 2.20
N SER A 596 -0.55 35.05 2.94
CA SER A 596 0.77 35.46 2.45
C SER A 596 1.23 34.59 1.28
N GLY A 597 1.01 33.28 1.37
CA GLY A 597 1.31 32.34 0.29
C GLY A 597 0.54 32.63 -0.99
N MET A 598 -0.77 32.90 -0.90
CA MET A 598 -1.61 33.25 -2.05
C MET A 598 -1.11 34.51 -2.78
N LYS A 599 -0.72 35.53 -2.00
CA LYS A 599 -0.15 36.76 -2.55
C LYS A 599 1.19 36.49 -3.23
N ALA A 600 2.12 35.81 -2.56
CA ALA A 600 3.42 35.48 -3.11
C ALA A 600 3.32 34.64 -4.40
N TYR A 601 2.46 33.62 -4.39
CA TYR A 601 2.19 32.79 -5.56
C TYR A 601 1.66 33.60 -6.74
N GLY A 602 0.66 34.47 -6.49
CA GLY A 602 0.10 35.35 -7.51
C GLY A 602 1.13 36.32 -8.10
N GLU A 603 1.96 36.95 -7.26
CA GLU A 603 3.02 37.85 -7.73
C GLU A 603 4.07 37.12 -8.57
N ILE A 604 4.50 35.91 -8.18
CA ILE A 604 5.44 35.10 -8.96
C ILE A 604 4.89 34.79 -10.36
N LEU A 605 3.60 34.44 -10.46
CA LEU A 605 2.96 34.22 -11.77
C LEU A 605 2.94 35.50 -12.61
N ILE A 606 2.65 36.64 -11.99
CA ILE A 606 2.65 37.94 -12.67
C ILE A 606 4.07 38.32 -13.12
N GLU A 607 5.09 38.15 -12.26
CA GLU A 607 6.48 38.41 -12.59
C GLU A 607 6.98 37.53 -13.74
N ALA A 608 6.58 36.25 -13.76
CA ALA A 608 6.88 35.34 -14.87
C ALA A 608 6.30 35.89 -16.19
N LEU A 609 5.06 36.38 -16.17
CA LEU A 609 4.42 37.01 -17.34
C LEU A 609 5.13 38.33 -17.76
N ILE A 610 5.61 39.15 -16.82
CA ILE A 610 6.29 40.43 -17.11
C ILE A 610 7.69 40.18 -17.67
N SER A 611 8.47 39.30 -17.05
CA SER A 611 9.86 39.03 -17.44
C SER A 611 9.96 38.59 -18.92
N ASN A 612 8.96 37.87 -19.41
CA ASN A 612 8.90 37.40 -20.79
C ASN A 612 8.63 38.51 -21.82
N GLN A 613 7.92 39.59 -21.47
CA GLN A 613 7.72 40.69 -22.42
C GLN A 613 9.02 41.45 -22.72
N ASN A 614 10.01 41.41 -21.81
CA ASN A 614 11.27 42.12 -21.95
C ASN A 614 12.36 41.31 -22.68
N ASP A 615 12.21 39.98 -22.82
CA ASP A 615 13.15 39.11 -23.54
C ASP A 615 12.86 39.05 -25.07
N GLY A 616 11.77 39.68 -25.51
CA GLY A 616 11.32 39.75 -26.91
C GLY A 616 11.54 41.09 -27.62
N GLU A 617 12.11 42.10 -26.93
CA GLU A 617 12.68 43.33 -27.53
C GLU A 617 14.19 43.21 -27.70
#